data_AF-A0A182N890-F1
#
_entry.id   AF-A0A182N890-F1
#
_cell.length_a   1.000
_cell.length_b   1.000
_cell.length_c   1.000
_cell.angle_alpha   90.00
_cell.angle_beta   90.00
_cell.angle_gamma   90.00
#
_symmetry.space_group_name_H-M   'P 1'
#
loop_
_entity.id
_entity.type
_entity.pdbx_description
1 polymer ?
#
loop_
_entity_poly.entity_id
_entity_poly.type
_entity_poly.pdbx_seq_one_letter_code
_entity_poly.pdbx_strand_id
1 'polypeptide(L)'
;MFQFDAVFETLCLEKTNDSSEAQRMVEANQDLQRCVNLHHDPQNFTNTLDALTVENRKAADLRFVCSNCDQFEEIKKCYLPFTRQLETCFNVRDVAMAKTLIMLEEEFAFICENDGSNVIAVEQSNYSYCAGNLKELLQNCSLLDWAELRSKTINTMTDRDCSIFRQLATCFKNNITTCGAPLFAQLFNIRFQAIVKQTS
;
A
#
# COMPACT_ATOMS: atom_id res chain seq x y z
N MET A 1 4.09 -9.77 -18.88
CA MET A 1 5.06 -8.81 -18.36
C MET A 1 4.28 -7.71 -17.68
N PHE A 2 4.39 -7.57 -16.36
CA PHE A 2 3.62 -6.57 -15.64
C PHE A 2 4.16 -5.18 -16.01
N GLN A 3 3.29 -4.18 -16.07
CA GLN A 3 3.66 -2.81 -16.47
C GLN A 3 4.78 -2.21 -15.59
N PHE A 4 4.97 -2.75 -14.39
CA PHE A 4 6.02 -2.37 -13.43
C PHE A 4 7.39 -2.99 -13.71
N ASP A 5 7.47 -4.15 -14.39
CA ASP A 5 8.77 -4.81 -14.67
C ASP A 5 9.65 -3.94 -15.58
N ALA A 6 9.04 -3.39 -16.64
CA ALA A 6 9.73 -2.50 -17.58
C ALA A 6 10.21 -1.20 -16.92
N VAL A 7 9.49 -0.70 -15.91
CA VAL A 7 9.88 0.52 -15.17
C VAL A 7 11.13 0.24 -14.34
N PHE A 8 11.14 -0.86 -13.58
CA PHE A 8 12.31 -1.23 -12.77
C PHE A 8 13.54 -1.54 -13.61
N GLU A 9 13.36 -2.25 -14.73
CA GLU A 9 14.43 -2.56 -15.67
C GLU A 9 15.05 -1.27 -16.24
N THR A 10 14.21 -0.38 -16.79
CA THR A 10 14.65 0.86 -17.42
C THR A 10 15.38 1.75 -16.43
N LEU A 11 14.78 2.00 -15.26
CA LEU A 11 15.38 2.92 -14.29
C LEU A 11 16.66 2.36 -13.67
N CYS A 12 16.73 1.05 -13.40
CA CYS A 12 17.96 0.44 -12.91
C CYS A 12 19.07 0.53 -13.96
N LEU A 13 18.76 0.22 -15.24
CA LEU A 13 19.73 0.32 -16.33
C LEU A 13 20.24 1.75 -16.52
N GLU A 14 19.36 2.75 -16.49
CA GLU A 14 19.74 4.16 -16.58
C GLU A 14 20.70 4.57 -15.46
N LYS A 15 20.58 3.96 -14.27
CA LYS A 15 21.38 4.32 -13.11
C LYS A 15 22.70 3.56 -13.02
N THR A 16 22.70 2.26 -13.29
CA THR A 16 23.87 1.39 -13.15
C THR A 16 24.66 1.25 -14.45
N ASN A 17 24.01 1.48 -15.60
CA ASN A 17 24.50 1.12 -16.93
C ASN A 17 24.93 -0.36 -17.04
N ASP A 18 24.28 -1.23 -16.26
CA ASP A 18 24.53 -2.68 -16.21
C ASP A 18 23.23 -3.45 -16.46
N SER A 19 23.13 -4.10 -17.62
CA SER A 19 21.98 -4.91 -18.00
C SER A 19 21.77 -6.13 -17.11
N SER A 20 22.83 -6.65 -16.49
CA SER A 20 22.72 -7.75 -15.54
C SER A 20 22.09 -7.32 -14.22
N GLU A 21 22.37 -6.10 -13.75
CA GLU A 21 21.69 -5.54 -12.57
C GLU A 21 20.23 -5.18 -12.86
N ALA A 22 19.95 -4.67 -14.06
CA ALA A 22 18.58 -4.41 -14.51
C ALA A 22 17.75 -5.70 -14.56
N GLN A 23 18.32 -6.79 -15.09
CA GLN A 23 17.67 -8.09 -15.10
C GLN A 23 17.45 -8.64 -13.68
N ARG A 24 18.46 -8.55 -12.80
CA ARG A 24 18.32 -8.93 -11.38
C ARG A 24 17.21 -8.15 -10.68
N MET A 25 17.02 -6.87 -11.00
CA MET A 25 15.92 -6.05 -10.48
C MET A 25 14.54 -6.57 -10.90
N VAL A 26 14.39 -6.97 -12.17
CA VAL A 26 13.15 -7.59 -12.67
C VAL A 26 12.89 -8.92 -11.98
N GLU A 27 13.92 -9.77 -11.88
CA GLU A 27 13.82 -11.07 -11.21
C GLU A 27 13.43 -10.90 -9.73
N ALA A 28 14.07 -9.96 -9.02
CA ALA A 28 13.72 -9.66 -7.64
C ALA A 28 12.28 -9.15 -7.47
N ASN A 29 11.76 -8.35 -8.42
CA ASN A 29 10.36 -7.90 -8.41
C ASN A 29 9.39 -9.07 -8.64
N GLN A 30 9.72 -9.99 -9.56
CA GLN A 30 8.91 -11.18 -9.81
C GLN A 30 8.91 -12.14 -8.63
N ASP A 31 10.08 -12.34 -8.02
CA ASP A 31 10.21 -13.14 -6.79
C ASP A 31 9.43 -12.54 -5.64
N LEU A 32 9.47 -11.22 -5.47
CA LEU A 32 8.65 -10.53 -4.49
C LEU A 32 7.16 -10.81 -4.72
N GLN A 33 6.66 -10.61 -5.94
CA GLN A 33 5.25 -10.85 -6.26
C GLN A 33 4.85 -12.30 -5.99
N ARG A 34 5.68 -13.27 -6.41
CA ARG A 34 5.46 -14.69 -6.13
C ARG A 34 5.38 -14.96 -4.63
N CYS A 35 6.35 -14.45 -3.87
CA CYS A 35 6.42 -14.66 -2.43
C CYS A 35 5.24 -14.02 -1.69
N VAL A 36 4.91 -12.77 -2.00
CA VAL A 36 3.74 -12.08 -1.41
C VAL A 36 2.45 -12.84 -1.70
N ASN A 37 2.24 -13.30 -2.93
CA ASN A 37 1.04 -14.04 -3.31
C ASN A 37 0.90 -15.42 -2.64
N LEU A 38 2.00 -15.98 -2.10
CA LEU A 38 1.93 -17.22 -1.31
C LEU A 38 1.38 -16.99 0.10
N HIS A 39 1.57 -15.78 0.63
CA HIS A 39 1.25 -15.44 2.02
C HIS A 39 0.08 -14.46 2.15
N HIS A 40 -0.26 -13.75 1.08
CA HIS A 40 -1.31 -12.74 1.07
C HIS A 40 -2.44 -13.15 0.12
N ASP A 41 -3.63 -13.37 0.68
CA ASP A 41 -4.88 -13.46 -0.06
C ASP A 41 -5.75 -12.23 0.28
N PRO A 42 -5.69 -11.16 -0.54
CA PRO A 42 -6.45 -9.95 -0.31
C PRO A 42 -7.96 -10.18 -0.24
N GLN A 43 -8.48 -11.13 -1.01
CA GLN A 43 -9.92 -11.41 -1.05
C GLN A 43 -10.36 -12.14 0.21
N ASN A 44 -9.59 -13.13 0.66
CA ASN A 44 -9.86 -13.79 1.92
C ASN A 44 -9.73 -12.81 3.09
N PHE A 45 -8.77 -11.89 3.05
CA PHE A 45 -8.62 -10.84 4.05
C PHE A 45 -9.87 -9.95 4.12
N THR A 46 -10.35 -9.38 2.99
CA THR A 46 -11.55 -8.52 2.99
C THR A 46 -12.82 -9.28 3.35
N ASN A 47 -12.98 -10.51 2.86
CA ASN A 47 -14.13 -11.35 3.20
C ASN A 47 -14.18 -11.67 4.68
N THR A 48 -13.01 -11.94 5.28
CA THR A 48 -12.94 -12.24 6.71
C THR A 48 -13.23 -11.00 7.54
N LEU A 49 -12.74 -9.82 7.13
CA LEU A 49 -13.10 -8.56 7.76
C LEU A 49 -14.61 -8.31 7.74
N ASP A 50 -15.28 -8.56 6.61
CA ASP A 50 -16.74 -8.40 6.49
C ASP A 50 -17.54 -9.42 7.31
N ALA A 51 -16.96 -10.59 7.60
CA ALA A 51 -17.57 -11.60 8.45
C ALA A 51 -17.39 -11.32 9.96
N LEU A 52 -16.58 -10.34 10.35
CA LEU A 52 -16.37 -9.99 11.76
C LEU A 52 -17.62 -9.31 12.36
N THR A 53 -18.35 -10.05 13.20
CA THR A 53 -19.48 -9.50 13.98
C THR A 53 -19.05 -9.09 15.38
N VAL A 54 -19.87 -8.30 16.08
CA VAL A 54 -19.65 -7.94 17.51
C VAL A 54 -19.58 -9.18 18.40
N GLU A 55 -20.32 -10.22 18.06
CA GLU A 55 -20.48 -11.45 18.84
C GLU A 55 -19.35 -12.46 18.62
N ASN A 56 -18.85 -12.57 17.39
CA ASN A 56 -17.77 -13.49 17.04
C ASN A 56 -16.38 -12.89 17.23
N ARG A 57 -16.29 -11.58 17.48
CA ARG A 57 -15.04 -10.84 17.71
C ARG A 57 -14.14 -11.55 18.69
N LYS A 58 -14.44 -11.62 19.99
CA LYS A 58 -13.47 -12.13 20.99
C LYS A 58 -12.81 -13.51 20.72
N ALA A 59 -13.48 -14.43 20.02
CA ALA A 59 -12.95 -15.78 19.75
C ALA A 59 -12.46 -15.98 18.31
N ALA A 60 -12.98 -15.23 17.33
CA ALA A 60 -12.47 -15.21 15.96
C ALA A 60 -11.31 -14.21 15.81
N ASP A 61 -11.25 -13.16 16.63
CA ASP A 61 -10.26 -12.07 16.66
C ASP A 61 -8.85 -12.60 16.83
N LEU A 62 -8.60 -13.42 17.86
CA LEU A 62 -7.26 -13.95 18.09
C LEU A 62 -6.80 -14.82 16.92
N ARG A 63 -7.67 -15.66 16.36
CA ARG A 63 -7.26 -16.53 15.23
C ARG A 63 -7.08 -15.76 13.93
N PHE A 64 -7.97 -14.81 13.64
CA PHE A 64 -7.86 -13.96 12.46
C PHE A 64 -6.62 -13.09 12.54
N VAL A 65 -6.43 -12.39 13.65
CA VAL A 65 -5.28 -11.50 13.82
C VAL A 65 -3.99 -12.32 13.90
N CYS A 66 -3.88 -13.36 14.72
CA CYS A 66 -2.65 -14.16 14.79
C CYS A 66 -2.29 -14.74 13.42
N SER A 67 -3.24 -15.34 12.69
CA SER A 67 -2.95 -15.94 11.39
C SER A 67 -2.54 -14.91 10.33
N ASN A 68 -3.15 -13.72 10.32
CA ASN A 68 -2.79 -12.67 9.37
C ASN A 68 -1.50 -11.96 9.76
N CYS A 69 -1.23 -11.77 11.06
CA CYS A 69 0.01 -11.19 11.55
C CYS A 69 1.21 -12.11 11.32
N ASP A 70 1.06 -13.41 11.53
CA ASP A 70 2.09 -14.39 11.16
C ASP A 70 2.36 -14.35 9.66
N GLN A 71 1.31 -14.27 8.82
CA GLN A 71 1.47 -14.09 7.38
C GLN A 71 2.18 -12.78 7.02
N PHE A 72 1.89 -11.68 7.71
CA PHE A 72 2.56 -10.40 7.48
C PHE A 72 4.04 -10.46 7.85
N GLU A 73 4.42 -11.18 8.92
CA GLU A 73 5.83 -11.43 9.24
C GLU A 73 6.55 -12.26 8.17
N GLU A 74 5.88 -13.23 7.55
CA GLU A 74 6.44 -13.93 6.38
C GLU A 74 6.54 -13.02 5.15
N ILE A 75 5.54 -12.17 4.90
CA ILE A 75 5.56 -11.19 3.80
C ILE A 75 6.72 -10.20 3.96
N LYS A 76 7.03 -9.76 5.19
CA LYS A 76 8.19 -8.89 5.45
C LYS A 76 9.50 -9.53 4.97
N LYS A 77 9.65 -10.85 5.12
CA LYS A 77 10.83 -11.58 4.63
C LYS A 77 10.90 -11.57 3.10
N CYS A 78 9.76 -11.57 2.39
CA CYS A 78 9.70 -11.44 0.94
C CYS A 78 10.31 -10.11 0.43
N TYR A 79 10.26 -9.04 1.23
CA TYR A 79 10.80 -7.74 0.83
C TYR A 79 12.34 -7.67 0.89
N LEU A 80 13.02 -8.57 1.63
CA LEU A 80 14.46 -8.46 1.86
C LEU A 80 15.31 -8.55 0.56
N PRO A 81 15.11 -9.53 -0.33
CA PRO A 81 15.89 -9.62 -1.57
C PRO A 81 15.62 -8.44 -2.50
N PHE A 82 14.35 -8.04 -2.61
CA PHE A 82 13.93 -6.89 -3.41
C PHE A 82 14.54 -5.58 -2.92
N THR A 83 14.55 -5.37 -1.60
CA THR A 83 15.17 -4.21 -0.95
C THR A 83 16.65 -4.07 -1.29
N ARG A 84 17.39 -5.17 -1.22
CA ARG A 84 18.82 -5.17 -1.54
C ARG A 84 19.06 -4.78 -3.00
N GLN A 85 18.21 -5.26 -3.90
CA GLN A 85 18.33 -4.90 -5.32
C GLN A 85 17.94 -3.44 -5.59
N LEU A 86 16.94 -2.91 -4.86
CA LEU A 86 16.64 -1.47 -4.91
C LEU A 86 17.85 -0.63 -4.49
N GLU A 87 18.56 -1.01 -3.44
CA GLU A 87 19.74 -0.29 -2.93
C GLU A 87 20.91 -0.30 -3.92
N THR A 88 21.00 -1.32 -4.79
CA THR A 88 21.95 -1.36 -5.91
C THR A 88 21.51 -0.44 -7.05
N CYS A 89 20.23 -0.46 -7.41
CA CYS A 89 19.70 0.21 -8.59
C CYS A 89 19.37 1.70 -8.39
N PHE A 90 19.14 2.14 -7.16
CA PHE A 90 18.56 3.46 -6.88
C PHE A 90 19.33 4.22 -5.79
N ASN A 91 19.16 5.55 -5.77
CA ASN A 91 19.73 6.36 -4.69
C ASN A 91 18.90 6.20 -3.39
N VAL A 92 19.48 6.64 -2.26
CA VAL A 92 18.86 6.50 -0.92
C VAL A 92 17.44 7.08 -0.85
N ARG A 93 17.17 8.21 -1.51
CA ARG A 93 15.85 8.85 -1.50
C ARG A 93 14.83 8.01 -2.27
N ASP A 94 15.19 7.54 -3.46
CA ASP A 94 14.32 6.72 -4.30
C ASP A 94 14.07 5.35 -3.66
N VAL A 95 15.09 4.77 -3.01
CA VAL A 95 14.93 3.55 -2.19
C VAL A 95 13.95 3.79 -1.07
N ALA A 96 14.06 4.89 -0.31
CA ALA A 96 13.15 5.20 0.77
C ALA A 96 11.70 5.38 0.28
N MET A 97 11.51 6.04 -0.87
CA MET A 97 10.20 6.17 -1.50
C MET A 97 9.65 4.83 -1.97
N ALA A 98 10.45 4.00 -2.63
CA ALA A 98 10.04 2.67 -3.11
C ALA A 98 9.64 1.76 -1.93
N LYS A 99 10.43 1.75 -0.84
CA LYS A 99 10.07 1.08 0.42
C LYS A 99 8.71 1.57 0.93
N THR A 100 8.52 2.89 0.95
CA THR A 100 7.28 3.55 1.38
C THR A 100 6.10 3.34 0.43
N LEU A 101 6.28 2.84 -0.79
CA LEU A 101 5.17 2.56 -1.73
C LEU A 101 4.85 1.07 -1.83
N ILE A 102 5.85 0.21 -1.64
CA ILE A 102 5.75 -1.22 -1.94
C ILE A 102 5.61 -2.04 -0.66
N MET A 103 6.27 -1.62 0.42
CA MET A 103 6.28 -2.37 1.68
C MET A 103 5.14 -1.88 2.55
N LEU A 104 4.26 -2.80 2.96
CA LEU A 104 3.08 -2.52 3.80
C LEU A 104 3.39 -2.58 5.31
N GLU A 105 4.62 -2.23 5.71
CA GLU A 105 5.10 -2.44 7.08
C GLU A 105 4.32 -1.64 8.14
N GLU A 106 4.06 -0.35 7.89
CA GLU A 106 3.32 0.49 8.85
C GLU A 106 1.85 0.05 8.98
N GLU A 107 1.24 -0.38 7.87
CA GLU A 107 -0.12 -0.90 7.83
C GLU A 107 -0.21 -2.25 8.56
N PHE A 108 0.74 -3.15 8.31
CA PHE A 108 0.79 -4.43 9.02
C PHE A 108 1.03 -4.22 10.52
N ALA A 109 1.93 -3.30 10.90
CA ALA A 109 2.16 -2.95 12.29
C ALA A 109 0.88 -2.41 12.95
N PHE A 110 0.14 -1.53 12.26
CA PHE A 110 -1.14 -1.01 12.75
C PHE A 110 -2.21 -2.10 12.89
N ILE A 111 -2.32 -3.01 11.92
CA ILE A 111 -3.27 -4.13 11.97
C ILE A 111 -2.95 -5.09 13.12
N CYS A 112 -1.67 -5.32 13.41
CA CYS A 112 -1.22 -6.30 14.40
C CYS A 112 -1.01 -5.72 15.81
N GLU A 113 -1.16 -4.41 15.98
CA GLU A 113 -0.99 -3.74 17.26
C GLU A 113 -1.95 -4.31 18.32
N ASN A 114 -1.42 -4.64 19.50
CA ASN A 114 -2.14 -5.21 20.64
C ASN A 114 -3.09 -6.37 20.26
N ASP A 115 -2.54 -7.39 19.58
CA ASP A 115 -3.31 -8.54 19.08
C ASP A 115 -4.51 -8.11 18.22
N GLY A 116 -4.32 -7.02 17.46
CA GLY A 116 -5.23 -6.51 16.45
C GLY A 116 -6.39 -5.69 16.96
N SER A 117 -6.20 -5.03 18.11
CA SER A 117 -7.20 -4.14 18.71
C SER A 117 -7.77 -3.10 17.73
N ASN A 118 -6.97 -2.66 16.75
CA ASN A 118 -7.35 -1.68 15.75
C ASN A 118 -8.34 -2.22 14.70
N VAL A 119 -8.40 -3.54 14.50
CA VAL A 119 -9.37 -4.19 13.61
C VAL A 119 -10.67 -4.46 14.35
N ILE A 120 -10.58 -4.87 15.61
CA ILE A 120 -11.69 -5.29 16.48
C ILE A 120 -12.69 -4.15 16.75
N ALA A 121 -12.25 -2.89 16.64
CA ALA A 121 -13.08 -1.72 16.88
C ALA A 121 -14.13 -1.43 15.78
N VAL A 122 -14.11 -2.13 14.63
CA VAL A 122 -15.02 -1.84 13.51
C VAL A 122 -16.36 -2.58 13.68
N GLU A 123 -17.46 -1.88 13.90
CA GLU A 123 -18.77 -2.45 14.25
C GLU A 123 -19.45 -3.25 13.12
N GLN A 124 -19.43 -2.73 11.89
CA GLN A 124 -19.89 -3.37 10.66
C GLN A 124 -19.05 -2.83 9.49
N SER A 125 -18.78 -3.67 8.50
CA SER A 125 -18.01 -3.25 7.32
C SER A 125 -18.60 -3.74 6.01
N ASN A 126 -18.32 -2.95 4.97
CA ASN A 126 -18.59 -3.27 3.57
C ASN A 126 -17.27 -3.33 2.80
N TYR A 127 -16.19 -3.88 3.37
CA TYR A 127 -14.85 -3.84 2.79
C TYR A 127 -14.82 -4.41 1.38
N SER A 128 -15.45 -5.57 1.15
CA SER A 128 -15.46 -6.21 -0.16
C SER A 128 -16.18 -5.37 -1.21
N TYR A 129 -17.30 -4.74 -0.83
CA TYR A 129 -18.01 -3.79 -1.69
C TYR A 129 -17.18 -2.54 -1.97
N CYS A 130 -16.57 -1.94 -0.94
CA CYS A 130 -15.76 -0.74 -1.10
C CYS A 130 -14.49 -0.99 -1.93
N ALA A 131 -13.85 -2.13 -1.74
CA ALA A 131 -12.70 -2.57 -2.53
C ALA A 131 -13.09 -2.77 -4.01
N GLY A 132 -14.24 -3.41 -4.27
CA GLY A 132 -14.78 -3.59 -5.63
C GLY A 132 -15.14 -2.28 -6.33
N ASN A 133 -15.49 -1.23 -5.58
CA ASN A 133 -15.91 0.07 -6.11
C ASN A 133 -14.86 1.19 -5.93
N LEU A 134 -13.61 0.83 -5.61
CA LEU A 134 -12.55 1.80 -5.31
C LEU A 134 -12.34 2.83 -6.42
N LYS A 135 -12.49 2.40 -7.68
CA LYS A 135 -12.38 3.28 -8.86
C LYS A 135 -13.45 4.38 -8.85
N GLU A 136 -14.69 4.05 -8.52
CA GLU A 136 -15.79 5.01 -8.44
C GLU A 136 -15.57 5.98 -7.26
N LEU A 137 -15.16 5.45 -6.10
CA LEU A 137 -14.83 6.25 -4.92
C LEU A 137 -13.71 7.27 -5.21
N LEU A 138 -12.71 6.89 -6.02
CA LEU A 138 -11.65 7.79 -6.51
C LEU A 138 -12.16 8.81 -7.53
N GLN A 139 -13.00 8.38 -8.48
CA GLN A 139 -13.57 9.25 -9.51
C GLN A 139 -14.42 10.37 -8.89
N ASN A 140 -15.18 10.07 -7.84
CA ASN A 140 -16.00 11.04 -7.12
C ASN A 140 -15.16 12.10 -6.37
N CYS A 141 -13.86 11.88 -6.21
CA CYS A 141 -12.92 12.85 -5.63
C CYS A 141 -12.07 13.59 -6.67
N SER A 142 -12.14 13.17 -7.94
CA SER A 142 -11.33 13.74 -9.01
C SER A 142 -11.86 15.12 -9.40
N LEU A 143 -11.29 16.17 -8.82
CA LEU A 143 -11.54 17.56 -9.21
C LEU A 143 -10.86 17.89 -10.54
N LEU A 144 -11.32 18.96 -11.21
CA LEU A 144 -10.73 19.50 -12.44
C LEU A 144 -9.20 19.68 -12.34
N ASP A 145 -8.72 20.05 -11.16
CA ASP A 145 -7.31 20.35 -10.88
C ASP A 145 -6.42 19.09 -10.81
N TRP A 146 -6.98 17.87 -10.82
CA TRP A 146 -6.19 16.64 -10.88
C TRP A 146 -5.42 16.50 -12.20
N ALA A 147 -5.96 17.06 -13.29
CA ALA A 147 -5.27 17.10 -14.56
C ALA A 147 -3.95 17.90 -14.47
N GLU A 148 -3.88 18.91 -13.60
CA GLU A 148 -2.69 19.75 -13.40
C GLU A 148 -1.56 18.99 -12.67
N LEU A 149 -1.90 17.99 -11.84
CA LEU A 149 -0.91 17.19 -11.11
C LEU A 149 -0.28 16.07 -11.96
N ARG A 150 -0.98 15.59 -13.00
CA ARG A 150 -0.52 14.44 -13.80
C ARG A 150 0.80 14.64 -14.54
N SER A 151 1.17 15.89 -14.84
CA SER A 151 2.41 16.22 -15.53
C SER A 151 3.53 16.68 -14.59
N LYS A 152 3.28 16.72 -13.27
CA LYS A 152 4.25 17.19 -12.29
C LYS A 152 5.07 16.03 -11.73
N THR A 153 6.33 16.32 -11.45
CA THR A 153 7.22 15.45 -10.69
C THR A 153 7.29 15.96 -9.26
N ILE A 154 7.75 15.13 -8.32
CA ILE A 154 7.96 15.54 -6.92
C ILE A 154 8.80 16.84 -6.83
N ASN A 155 9.79 16.98 -7.71
CA ASN A 155 10.69 18.15 -7.72
C ASN A 155 10.05 19.40 -8.34
N THR A 156 8.93 19.28 -9.05
CA THR A 156 8.23 20.41 -9.68
C THR A 156 6.90 20.74 -9.01
N MET A 157 6.57 20.05 -7.91
CA MET A 157 5.42 20.35 -7.07
C MET A 157 5.65 21.60 -6.23
N THR A 158 4.61 22.42 -6.12
CA THR A 158 4.51 23.62 -5.29
C THR A 158 3.62 23.36 -4.07
N ASP A 159 3.59 24.28 -3.11
CA ASP A 159 2.67 24.20 -1.97
C ASP A 159 1.20 24.10 -2.38
N ARG A 160 0.83 24.75 -3.49
CA ARG A 160 -0.52 24.63 -4.07
C ARG A 160 -0.79 23.21 -4.55
N ASP A 161 0.18 22.58 -5.23
CA ASP A 161 0.05 21.21 -5.72
C ASP A 161 -0.09 20.21 -4.55
N CYS A 162 0.72 20.41 -3.50
CA CYS A 162 0.63 19.64 -2.26
C CYS A 162 -0.75 19.81 -1.59
N SER A 163 -1.33 21.02 -1.61
CA SER A 163 -2.68 21.26 -1.10
C SER A 163 -3.75 20.51 -1.90
N ILE A 164 -3.67 20.51 -3.24
CA ILE A 164 -4.59 19.75 -4.10
C ILE A 164 -4.49 18.25 -3.78
N PHE A 165 -3.27 17.72 -3.63
CA PHE A 165 -3.05 16.32 -3.28
C PHE A 165 -3.64 15.95 -1.89
N ARG A 166 -3.48 16.82 -0.89
CA ARG A 166 -4.09 16.63 0.45
C ARG A 166 -5.62 16.67 0.40
N GLN A 167 -6.21 17.55 -0.40
CA GLN A 167 -7.67 17.62 -0.58
C GLN A 167 -8.20 16.34 -1.22
N LEU A 168 -7.52 15.82 -2.25
CA LEU A 168 -7.87 14.54 -2.87
C LEU A 168 -7.82 13.39 -1.86
N ALA A 169 -6.71 13.28 -1.12
CA ALA A 169 -6.54 12.23 -0.12
C ALA A 169 -7.62 12.32 0.98
N THR A 170 -7.97 13.54 1.40
CA THR A 170 -9.04 13.76 2.38
C THR A 170 -10.41 13.34 1.84
N CYS A 171 -10.74 13.73 0.60
CA CYS A 171 -11.99 13.30 -0.04
C CYS A 171 -12.05 11.78 -0.15
N PHE A 172 -10.97 11.15 -0.62
CA PHE A 172 -10.96 9.70 -0.84
C PHE A 172 -11.10 8.92 0.47
N LYS A 173 -10.39 9.35 1.52
CA LYS A 173 -10.54 8.82 2.87
C LYS A 173 -12.00 8.93 3.36
N ASN A 174 -12.66 10.06 3.13
CA ASN A 174 -14.06 10.26 3.52
C ASN A 174 -15.01 9.35 2.74
N ASN A 175 -14.77 9.18 1.43
CA ASN A 175 -15.57 8.27 0.59
C ASN A 175 -15.43 6.81 1.05
N ILE A 176 -14.21 6.34 1.33
CA ILE A 176 -13.97 4.98 1.87
C ILE A 176 -14.66 4.81 3.23
N THR A 177 -14.55 5.81 4.10
CA THR A 177 -15.20 5.78 5.43
C THR A 177 -16.72 5.67 5.28
N THR A 178 -17.31 6.51 4.43
CA THR A 178 -18.76 6.54 4.17
C THR A 178 -19.25 5.26 3.50
N CYS A 179 -18.42 4.64 2.67
CA CYS A 179 -18.73 3.36 2.04
C CYS A 179 -18.82 2.20 3.07
N GLY A 180 -18.27 2.38 4.29
CA GLY A 180 -18.28 1.37 5.35
C GLY A 180 -16.97 0.60 5.45
N ALA A 181 -15.84 1.19 5.05
CA ALA A 181 -14.51 0.60 5.14
C ALA A 181 -13.53 1.45 6.00
N PRO A 182 -13.88 1.80 7.26
CA PRO A 182 -13.09 2.74 8.06
C PRO A 182 -11.65 2.28 8.33
N LEU A 183 -11.37 0.98 8.47
CA LEU A 183 -9.99 0.49 8.60
C LEU A 183 -9.18 0.81 7.34
N PHE A 184 -9.73 0.58 6.14
CA PHE A 184 -9.04 0.91 4.89
C PHE A 184 -8.76 2.40 4.77
N ALA A 185 -9.68 3.25 5.24
CA ALA A 185 -9.46 4.69 5.30
C ALA A 185 -8.30 5.07 6.25
N GLN A 186 -8.13 4.34 7.36
CA GLN A 186 -7.00 4.51 8.28
C GLN A 186 -5.69 4.03 7.66
N LEU A 187 -5.66 2.83 7.06
CA LEU A 187 -4.48 2.28 6.37
C LEU A 187 -4.03 3.19 5.23
N PHE A 188 -4.97 3.69 4.42
CA PHE A 188 -4.67 4.69 3.39
C PHE A 188 -4.05 5.97 3.99
N ASN A 189 -4.57 6.45 5.12
CA ASN A 189 -4.03 7.63 5.77
C ASN A 189 -2.61 7.39 6.31
N ILE A 190 -2.31 6.21 6.86
CA ILE A 190 -0.96 5.81 7.28
C ILE A 190 -0.01 5.91 6.08
N ARG A 191 -0.33 5.22 4.97
CA ARG A 191 0.45 5.27 3.72
C ARG A 191 0.67 6.69 3.23
N PHE A 192 -0.40 7.49 3.18
CA PHE A 192 -0.35 8.86 2.70
C PHE A 192 0.61 9.71 3.54
N GLN A 193 0.55 9.61 4.87
CA GLN A 193 1.45 10.34 5.75
C GLN A 193 2.91 9.90 5.57
N ALA A 194 3.15 8.61 5.39
CA ALA A 194 4.48 8.10 5.10
C ALA A 194 5.04 8.67 3.78
N ILE A 195 4.24 8.69 2.71
CA ILE A 195 4.63 9.29 1.42
C ILE A 195 4.97 10.77 1.59
N VAL A 196 4.10 11.54 2.27
CA VAL A 196 4.32 12.98 2.47
C VAL A 196 5.64 13.26 3.20
N LYS A 197 5.99 12.46 4.21
CA LYS A 197 7.27 12.58 4.93
C LYS A 197 8.50 12.38 4.03
N GLN A 198 8.40 11.56 2.98
CA GLN A 198 9.50 11.34 2.03
C GLN A 198 9.64 12.47 1.00
N THR A 199 8.63 13.34 0.90
CA THR A 199 8.59 14.46 -0.05
C THR A 199 8.92 15.82 0.54
N SER A 200 8.96 15.94 1.87
CA SER A 200 9.29 17.14 2.65
C SER A 200 10.76 17.17 3.07
#